data_AF-A0A7V9K3G6-F1
#
_entry.id   AF-A0A7V9K3G6-F1
#
_cell.length_a   1.000
_cell.length_b   1.000
_cell.length_c   1.000
_cell.angle_alpha   90.00
_cell.angle_beta   90.00
_cell.angle_gamma   90.00
#
_symmetry.space_group_name_H-M   'P 1'
#
loop_
_entity.id
_entity.type
_entity.pdbx_description
1 polymer ?
#
loop_
_entity_poly.entity_id
_entity_poly.type
_entity_poly.pdbx_seq_one_letter_code
_entity_poly.pdbx_strand_id
1 'polypeptide(L)'
;MRLGISKPTVSYHARRLGRPVKHACARRYDWTEIQAAYDSGLSVAKCQERFGFSNAAWNGAVKRGAVIPRPQATPIDDLLVAGRARGRGHIKSRLIRSGLKQARCEGCGLEEWRGKPLGLELHHRNGDNDDNRLGNLEILCPNCHAQTDNWGGRGRRVKAA
;
A
#
# COMPACT_ATOMS: atom_id res chain seq x y z
N MET A 1 -42.81 -5.45 14.49
CA MET A 1 -42.56 -6.72 15.19
C MET A 1 -41.07 -7.07 15.10
N ARG A 2 -40.28 -6.84 16.17
CA ARG A 2 -38.83 -7.07 16.22
C ARG A 2 -38.57 -8.49 16.71
N LEU A 3 -38.34 -9.44 15.80
CA LEU A 3 -38.06 -10.84 16.12
C LEU A 3 -36.67 -11.10 16.74
N GLY A 4 -35.91 -10.07 17.15
CA GLY A 4 -34.54 -10.23 17.69
C GLY A 4 -33.49 -10.81 16.72
N ILE A 5 -33.90 -11.24 15.52
CA ILE A 5 -33.04 -11.88 14.52
C ILE A 5 -32.49 -10.90 13.50
N SER A 6 -31.29 -11.21 13.01
CA SER A 6 -30.59 -10.38 12.03
C SER A 6 -31.32 -10.34 10.67
N LYS A 7 -31.18 -9.23 9.92
CA LYS A 7 -31.76 -9.10 8.56
C LYS A 7 -31.29 -10.22 7.59
N PRO A 8 -30.03 -10.70 7.64
CA PRO A 8 -29.60 -11.88 6.91
C PRO A 8 -30.37 -13.15 7.29
N THR A 9 -30.59 -13.39 8.59
CA THR A 9 -31.36 -14.54 9.10
C THR A 9 -32.82 -14.48 8.61
N VAL A 10 -33.46 -13.32 8.70
CA VAL A 10 -34.81 -13.11 8.16
C VAL A 10 -34.86 -13.43 6.66
N SER A 11 -33.89 -12.94 5.89
CA SER A 11 -33.82 -13.18 4.45
C SER A 11 -33.60 -14.66 4.12
N TYR A 12 -32.76 -15.36 4.88
CA TYR A 12 -32.52 -16.80 4.72
C TYR A 12 -33.80 -17.62 4.94
N HIS A 13 -34.52 -17.38 6.04
CA HIS A 13 -35.78 -18.09 6.33
C HIS A 13 -36.89 -17.73 5.35
N ALA A 14 -36.99 -16.45 4.94
CA ALA A 14 -37.96 -16.02 3.93
C ALA A 14 -37.79 -16.79 2.62
N ARG A 15 -36.55 -17.03 2.16
CA ARG A 15 -36.30 -17.87 0.97
C ARG A 15 -36.74 -19.32 1.16
N ARG A 16 -36.43 -19.93 2.31
CA ARG A 16 -36.83 -21.33 2.60
C ARG A 16 -38.34 -21.51 2.66
N LEU A 17 -39.07 -20.45 3.03
CA LEU A 17 -40.52 -20.42 3.09
C LEU A 17 -41.18 -19.96 1.77
N GLY A 18 -40.40 -19.81 0.69
CA GLY A 18 -40.91 -19.35 -0.61
C GLY A 18 -41.44 -17.91 -0.61
N ARG A 19 -41.10 -17.11 0.40
CA ARG A 19 -41.56 -15.72 0.51
C ARG A 19 -40.68 -14.78 -0.31
N PRO A 20 -41.25 -13.71 -0.89
CA PRO A 20 -40.48 -12.73 -1.64
C PRO A 20 -39.44 -12.06 -0.73
N VAL A 21 -38.20 -12.03 -1.20
CA VAL A 21 -37.06 -11.43 -0.51
C VAL A 21 -36.67 -10.15 -1.24
N LYS A 22 -36.31 -9.09 -0.50
CA LYS A 22 -35.89 -7.82 -1.11
C LYS A 22 -34.77 -8.08 -2.10
N HIS A 23 -34.84 -7.48 -3.29
CA HIS A 23 -33.86 -7.70 -4.37
C HIS A 23 -32.41 -7.51 -3.91
N ALA A 24 -32.16 -6.48 -3.08
CA ALA A 24 -30.85 -6.22 -2.49
C ALA A 24 -30.27 -7.38 -1.66
N CYS A 25 -31.11 -8.19 -1.01
CA CYS A 25 -30.68 -9.39 -0.28
C CYS A 25 -30.81 -10.67 -1.08
N ALA A 26 -31.28 -10.65 -2.33
CA ALA A 26 -31.27 -11.79 -3.25
C ALA A 26 -30.10 -11.75 -4.26
N ARG A 27 -29.46 -10.58 -4.43
CA ARG A 27 -28.41 -10.34 -5.43
C ARG A 27 -27.23 -11.30 -5.22
N ARG A 28 -26.95 -12.10 -6.26
CA ARG A 28 -25.74 -12.92 -6.40
C ARG A 28 -24.83 -12.21 -7.40
N TYR A 29 -23.55 -12.14 -7.10
CA TYR A 29 -22.55 -11.58 -8.01
C TYR A 29 -21.81 -12.73 -8.66
N ASP A 30 -21.68 -12.69 -9.98
CA ASP A 30 -20.73 -13.52 -10.69
C ASP A 30 -19.33 -12.91 -10.49
N TRP A 31 -18.60 -13.45 -9.51
CA TRP A 31 -17.27 -12.93 -9.18
C TRP A 31 -16.23 -13.24 -10.26
N THR A 32 -16.45 -14.26 -11.09
CA THR A 32 -15.56 -14.59 -12.20
C THR A 32 -15.69 -13.56 -13.31
N GLU A 33 -16.92 -13.16 -13.66
CA GLU A 33 -17.16 -12.08 -14.61
C GLU A 33 -16.61 -10.74 -14.09
N ILE A 34 -16.85 -10.45 -12.81
CA ILE A 34 -16.34 -9.22 -12.16
C ILE A 34 -14.81 -9.20 -12.15
N GLN A 35 -14.16 -10.34 -11.88
CA GLN A 35 -12.70 -10.47 -11.93
C GLN A 35 -12.18 -10.21 -13.34
N ALA A 36 -12.76 -10.82 -14.38
CA ALA A 36 -12.34 -10.60 -15.76
C ALA A 36 -12.44 -9.13 -16.19
N ALA A 37 -13.52 -8.44 -15.81
CA ALA A 37 -13.67 -7.01 -16.06
C ALA A 37 -12.65 -6.18 -15.27
N TYR A 38 -12.36 -6.55 -14.03
CA TYR A 38 -11.34 -5.88 -13.23
C TYR A 38 -9.95 -6.04 -13.85
N ASP A 39 -9.60 -7.25 -14.30
CA ASP A 39 -8.31 -7.59 -14.91
C ASP A 39 -8.12 -6.92 -16.28
N SER A 40 -9.21 -6.62 -16.99
CA SER A 40 -9.15 -5.82 -18.23
C SER A 40 -8.84 -4.32 -18.00
N GLY A 41 -8.50 -3.93 -16.77
CA GLY A 41 -8.09 -2.57 -16.42
C GLY A 41 -9.19 -1.69 -15.82
N LEU A 42 -10.41 -2.21 -15.61
CA LEU A 42 -11.42 -1.43 -14.88
C LEU A 42 -10.97 -1.20 -13.43
N SER A 43 -11.31 -0.02 -12.91
CA SER A 43 -11.19 0.25 -11.47
C SER A 43 -12.31 -0.46 -10.72
N VAL A 44 -12.12 -0.69 -9.42
CA VAL A 44 -13.20 -1.24 -8.56
C VAL A 44 -14.46 -0.38 -8.67
N ALA A 45 -14.32 0.95 -8.71
CA ALA A 45 -15.45 1.87 -8.86
C ALA A 45 -16.22 1.65 -10.18
N LYS A 46 -15.53 1.46 -11.31
CA LYS A 46 -16.19 1.13 -12.59
C LYS A 46 -16.87 -0.24 -12.55
N CYS A 47 -16.27 -1.22 -11.86
CA CYS A 47 -16.91 -2.52 -11.65
C CYS A 47 -18.15 -2.38 -10.74
N GLN A 48 -18.13 -1.52 -9.72
CA GLN A 48 -19.28 -1.26 -8.87
C GLN A 48 -20.45 -0.65 -9.65
N GLU A 49 -20.16 0.31 -10.53
CA GLU A 49 -21.15 0.93 -11.41
C GLU A 49 -21.77 -0.11 -12.36
N ARG A 50 -20.93 -0.91 -13.02
CA ARG A 50 -21.36 -1.92 -14.00
C ARG A 50 -22.15 -3.07 -13.36
N PHE A 51 -21.67 -3.61 -12.24
CA PHE A 51 -22.19 -4.85 -11.65
C PHE A 51 -23.04 -4.61 -10.39
N GLY A 52 -23.12 -3.37 -9.90
CA GLY A 52 -23.99 -2.95 -8.80
C GLY A 52 -23.68 -3.60 -7.45
N PHE A 53 -22.40 -3.72 -7.08
CA PHE A 53 -21.96 -4.20 -5.76
C PHE A 53 -21.37 -3.08 -4.89
N SER A 54 -21.37 -3.27 -3.57
CA SER A 54 -20.78 -2.32 -2.63
C SER A 54 -19.31 -2.63 -2.30
N ASN A 55 -18.58 -1.68 -1.72
CA ASN A 55 -17.22 -1.93 -1.21
C ASN A 55 -17.19 -3.06 -0.18
N ALA A 56 -18.23 -3.19 0.65
CA ALA A 56 -18.34 -4.28 1.61
C ALA A 56 -18.45 -5.66 0.90
N ALA A 57 -19.17 -5.73 -0.21
CA ALA A 57 -19.26 -6.95 -1.02
C ALA A 57 -17.91 -7.29 -1.67
N TRP A 58 -17.21 -6.29 -2.23
CA TRP A 58 -15.86 -6.45 -2.79
C TRP A 58 -14.87 -6.94 -1.74
N ASN A 59 -14.77 -6.26 -0.60
CA ASN A 59 -13.86 -6.64 0.49
C ASN A 59 -14.18 -8.05 1.02
N GLY A 60 -15.47 -8.39 1.11
CA GLY A 60 -15.91 -9.74 1.45
C GLY A 60 -15.46 -10.78 0.42
N ALA A 61 -15.53 -10.46 -0.88
CA ALA A 61 -15.09 -11.32 -1.97
C ALA A 61 -13.56 -11.50 -1.99
N VAL A 62 -12.79 -10.45 -1.76
CA VAL A 62 -11.33 -10.50 -1.57
C VAL A 62 -10.98 -11.41 -0.40
N LYS A 63 -11.60 -11.20 0.77
CA LYS A 63 -11.30 -11.97 1.99
C LYS A 63 -11.53 -13.48 1.84
N ARG A 64 -12.52 -13.88 1.03
CA ARG A 64 -12.85 -15.28 0.74
C ARG A 64 -12.16 -15.84 -0.51
N GLY A 65 -11.27 -15.08 -1.15
CA GLY A 65 -10.52 -15.51 -2.33
C GLY A 65 -11.35 -15.62 -3.62
N ALA A 66 -12.54 -15.01 -3.67
CA ALA A 66 -13.37 -15.03 -4.87
C ALA A 66 -12.97 -13.99 -5.92
N VAL A 67 -12.20 -12.98 -5.50
CA VAL A 67 -11.52 -12.03 -6.39
C VAL A 67 -10.11 -11.79 -5.87
N ILE A 68 -9.16 -11.59 -6.79
CA ILE A 68 -7.77 -11.27 -6.53
C ILE A 68 -7.57 -9.78 -6.88
N PRO A 69 -7.37 -8.90 -5.87
CA PRO A 69 -7.14 -7.49 -6.14
C PRO A 69 -5.74 -7.28 -6.72
N ARG A 70 -5.56 -6.21 -7.52
CA ARG A 70 -4.23 -5.76 -7.94
C ARG A 70 -3.39 -5.39 -6.71
N PRO A 71 -2.05 -5.54 -6.79
CA PRO A 71 -1.15 -5.09 -5.74
C PRO A 71 -1.41 -3.63 -5.39
N GLN A 72 -1.59 -3.33 -4.11
CA GLN A 72 -1.85 -1.95 -3.64
C GLN A 72 -0.59 -1.08 -3.72
N ALA A 73 0.59 -1.69 -3.62
CA ALA A 73 1.86 -0.98 -3.64
C ALA A 73 2.34 -0.81 -5.08
N THR A 74 2.74 0.41 -5.44
CA THR A 74 3.48 0.68 -6.69
C THR A 74 4.65 -0.31 -6.80
N PRO A 75 4.90 -0.95 -7.96
CA PRO A 75 6.07 -1.78 -8.18
C PRO A 75 7.35 -1.10 -7.70
N ILE A 76 8.31 -1.87 -7.18
CA ILE A 76 9.50 -1.27 -6.59
C ILE A 76 10.35 -0.55 -7.63
N ASP A 77 10.41 -1.07 -8.85
CA ASP A 77 11.17 -0.47 -9.94
C ASP A 77 10.59 0.89 -10.33
N ASP A 78 9.27 1.03 -10.34
CA ASP A 78 8.56 2.32 -10.56
C ASP A 78 8.73 3.33 -9.41
N LEU A 79 9.12 2.84 -8.23
CA LEU A 79 9.43 3.68 -7.07
C LEU A 79 10.88 4.18 -7.11
N LEU A 80 11.82 3.35 -7.59
CA LEU A 80 13.26 3.59 -7.56
C LEU A 80 13.78 4.26 -8.85
N VAL A 81 13.13 5.36 -9.23
CA VAL A 81 13.46 6.17 -10.43
C VAL A 81 13.89 7.58 -10.05
N ALA A 82 14.56 8.27 -10.97
CA ALA A 82 14.89 9.68 -10.84
C ALA A 82 13.74 10.60 -11.28
N GLY A 83 13.76 11.85 -10.81
CA GLY A 83 12.80 12.90 -11.19
C GLY A 83 11.43 12.77 -10.51
N ARG A 84 11.33 12.05 -9.39
CA ARG A 84 10.05 11.82 -8.71
C ARG A 84 10.17 11.98 -7.21
N ALA A 85 9.75 13.12 -6.67
CA ALA A 85 9.66 13.34 -5.24
C ALA A 85 8.79 12.27 -4.55
N ARG A 86 9.33 11.62 -3.52
CA ARG A 86 8.61 10.62 -2.70
C ARG A 86 9.01 10.76 -1.24
N GLY A 87 8.11 10.37 -0.35
CA GLY A 87 8.37 10.40 1.09
C GLY A 87 9.52 9.46 1.46
N ARG A 88 10.58 10.00 2.08
CA ARG A 88 11.77 9.24 2.50
C ARG A 88 11.43 8.02 3.37
N GLY A 89 10.50 8.17 4.31
CA GLY A 89 10.03 7.08 5.15
C GLY A 89 9.32 5.97 4.36
N HIS A 90 8.59 6.33 3.29
CA HIS A 90 7.95 5.36 2.40
C HIS A 90 9.01 4.56 1.63
N ILE A 91 9.96 5.24 0.98
CA ILE A 91 11.05 4.58 0.25
C ILE A 91 11.86 3.66 1.17
N LYS A 92 12.30 4.16 2.33
CA LYS A 92 13.02 3.36 3.34
C LYS A 92 12.27 2.08 3.69
N SER A 93 10.98 2.21 4.02
CA SER A 93 10.15 1.06 4.40
C SER A 93 10.01 0.06 3.26
N ARG A 94 9.89 0.55 2.02
CA ARG A 94 9.77 -0.28 0.82
C ARG A 94 11.07 -1.03 0.52
N LEU A 95 12.22 -0.35 0.60
CA LEU A 95 13.55 -0.96 0.42
C LEU A 95 13.77 -2.10 1.42
N ILE A 96 13.53 -1.85 2.71
CA ILE A 96 13.74 -2.86 3.76
C ILE A 96 12.79 -4.05 3.59
N ARG A 97 11.49 -3.81 3.38
CA ARG A 97 10.50 -4.90 3.20
C ARG A 97 10.74 -5.74 1.96
N SER A 98 11.33 -5.15 0.91
CA SER A 98 11.68 -5.86 -0.31
C SER A 98 12.99 -6.64 -0.24
N GLY A 99 13.79 -6.45 0.82
CA GLY A 99 15.12 -7.05 0.94
C GLY A 99 16.22 -6.36 0.12
N LEU A 100 15.91 -5.30 -0.64
CA LEU A 100 16.91 -4.53 -1.40
C LEU A 100 17.92 -3.80 -0.51
N LYS A 101 17.54 -3.47 0.73
CA LYS A 101 18.41 -2.92 1.77
C LYS A 101 18.09 -3.59 3.10
N GLN A 102 19.07 -3.65 3.99
CA GLN A 102 18.91 -4.24 5.32
C GLN A 102 18.45 -3.19 6.32
N ALA A 103 17.81 -3.63 7.42
CA ALA A 103 17.44 -2.76 8.54
C ALA A 103 18.63 -2.46 9.46
N ARG A 104 19.76 -2.04 8.88
CA ARG A 104 21.00 -1.67 9.57
C ARG A 104 21.65 -0.46 8.90
N CYS A 105 22.48 0.27 9.63
CA CYS A 105 23.26 1.37 9.07
C CYS A 105 24.29 0.84 8.05
N GLU A 106 24.29 1.38 6.83
CA GLU A 106 25.29 1.05 5.80
C GLU A 106 26.66 1.67 6.11
N GLY A 107 26.71 2.72 6.92
CA GLY A 107 27.97 3.37 7.31
C GLY A 107 28.70 2.70 8.48
N CYS A 108 27.99 2.33 9.55
CA CYS A 108 28.60 1.77 10.76
C CYS A 108 28.13 0.36 11.12
N GLY A 109 27.19 -0.22 10.37
CA GLY A 109 26.67 -1.58 10.61
C GLY A 109 25.67 -1.70 11.78
N LEU A 110 25.51 -0.68 12.61
CA LEU A 110 24.59 -0.73 13.76
C LEU A 110 23.14 -0.92 13.34
N GLU A 111 22.47 -1.84 14.00
CA GLU A 111 21.03 -2.14 13.87
C GLU A 111 20.23 -1.83 15.14
N GLU A 112 20.91 -1.79 16.30
CA GLU A 112 20.30 -1.54 17.60
C GLU A 112 21.08 -0.49 18.41
N TRP A 113 20.37 0.18 19.33
CA TRP A 113 20.94 1.08 20.31
C TRP A 113 20.23 0.93 21.65
N ARG A 114 21.00 0.68 22.72
CA ARG A 114 20.48 0.42 24.08
C ARG A 114 19.41 -0.68 24.10
N GLY A 115 19.63 -1.76 23.35
CA GLY A 115 18.73 -2.91 23.26
C GLY A 115 17.40 -2.62 22.56
N LYS A 116 17.32 -1.56 21.75
CA LYS A 116 16.15 -1.20 20.96
C LYS A 116 16.53 -1.03 19.48
N PRO A 117 15.60 -1.30 18.54
CA PRO A 117 15.85 -1.06 17.12
C PRO A 117 16.27 0.39 16.85
N LEU A 118 17.33 0.55 16.06
CA LEU A 118 17.87 1.87 15.73
C LEU A 118 16.95 2.60 14.75
N GLY A 119 16.69 3.88 15.01
CA GLY A 119 15.99 4.75 14.08
C GLY A 119 16.87 5.05 12.87
N LEU A 120 16.67 4.33 11.75
CA LEU A 120 17.43 4.55 10.52
C LEU A 120 16.78 5.63 9.65
N GLU A 121 17.58 6.32 8.85
CA GLU A 121 17.22 7.40 7.94
C GLU A 121 17.61 7.05 6.51
N LEU A 122 16.85 7.57 5.53
CA LEU A 122 17.19 7.43 4.12
C LEU A 122 18.04 8.64 3.72
N HIS A 123 19.22 8.37 3.18
CA HIS A 123 20.14 9.35 2.64
C HIS A 123 20.21 9.23 1.12
N HIS A 124 20.22 10.37 0.44
CA HIS A 124 20.47 10.50 -1.00
C HIS A 124 21.91 10.99 -1.17
N ARG A 125 22.79 10.14 -1.73
CA ARG A 125 24.24 10.42 -1.86
C ARG A 125 24.49 11.74 -2.57
N ASN A 126 23.77 11.99 -3.66
CA ASN A 126 23.90 13.22 -4.47
C ASN A 126 23.18 14.45 -3.88
N GLY A 127 22.43 14.30 -2.78
CA GLY A 127 21.64 15.37 -2.16
C GLY A 127 20.37 15.78 -2.93
N ASP A 128 20.06 15.11 -4.04
CA ASP A 128 18.83 15.31 -4.79
C ASP A 128 17.73 14.37 -4.27
N ASN A 129 16.66 14.96 -3.71
CA ASN A 129 15.53 14.22 -3.14
C ASN A 129 14.66 13.53 -4.19
N ASP A 130 14.81 13.91 -5.46
CA ASP A 130 14.00 13.37 -6.56
C ASP A 130 14.70 12.18 -7.24
N ASP A 131 15.97 11.93 -6.93
CA ASP A 131 16.75 10.82 -7.46
C ASP A 131 16.67 9.57 -6.56
N ASN A 132 15.60 8.78 -6.73
CA ASN A 132 15.38 7.57 -5.93
C ASN A 132 16.00 6.31 -6.52
N ARG A 133 16.93 6.42 -7.48
CA ARG A 133 17.62 5.25 -8.03
C ARG A 133 18.35 4.51 -6.91
N LEU A 134 18.26 3.18 -6.90
CA LEU A 134 18.78 2.36 -5.79
C LEU A 134 20.23 2.68 -5.42
N GLY A 135 21.11 2.90 -6.41
CA GLY A 135 22.52 3.22 -6.17
C GLY A 135 22.77 4.57 -5.48
N ASN A 136 21.82 5.52 -5.59
CA ASN A 136 21.89 6.83 -4.95
C ASN A 136 21.38 6.80 -3.49
N LEU A 137 20.75 5.69 -3.06
CA LEU A 137 20.09 5.59 -1.75
C LEU A 137 20.93 4.80 -0.74
N GLU A 138 20.99 5.33 0.47
CA GLU A 138 21.61 4.69 1.63
C GLU A 138 20.69 4.70 2.85
N ILE A 139 20.78 3.64 3.64
CA ILE A 139 20.17 3.54 4.96
C ILE A 139 21.24 3.86 6.01
N LEU A 140 21.13 5.00 6.68
CA LEU A 140 22.10 5.45 7.67
C LEU A 140 21.45 5.64 9.05
N CYS A 141 22.21 5.48 10.12
CA CYS A 141 21.77 5.95 11.44
C CYS A 141 21.90 7.48 11.53
N PRO A 142 21.25 8.14 12.51
CA PRO A 142 21.26 9.60 12.60
C PRO A 142 22.67 10.17 12.78
N ASN A 143 23.55 9.44 13.47
CA ASN A 143 24.93 9.86 13.69
C ASN A 143 25.79 9.77 12.42
N CYS A 144 25.65 8.70 11.63
CA CYS A 144 26.35 8.60 10.34
C CYS A 144 25.78 9.57 9.32
N HIS A 145 24.45 9.74 9.29
CA HIS A 145 23.81 10.67 8.38
C HIS A 145 24.21 12.12 8.64
N ALA A 146 24.36 12.52 9.92
CA ALA A 146 24.84 13.84 10.31
C ALA A 146 26.25 14.19 9.83
N GLN A 147 27.04 13.18 9.45
CA GLN A 147 28.41 13.34 8.95
C GLN A 147 28.48 13.43 7.41
N THR A 148 27.35 13.28 6.71
CA THR A 148 27.32 13.40 5.24
C THR A 148 27.43 14.85 4.77
N ASP A 149 28.01 15.05 3.59
CA ASP A 149 28.32 16.39 3.06
C ASP A 149 27.10 17.28 2.83
N ASN A 150 25.94 16.67 2.55
CA ASN A 150 24.69 17.35 2.27
C ASN A 150 23.71 17.40 3.47
N TRP A 151 24.13 16.92 4.64
CA TRP A 151 23.28 16.89 5.82
C TRP A 151 22.85 18.29 6.25
N GLY A 152 21.59 18.44 6.66
CA GLY A 152 21.07 19.71 7.16
C GLY A 152 21.11 20.86 6.14
N GLY A 153 21.22 20.55 4.84
CA GLY A 153 21.34 21.58 3.79
C GLY A 153 22.76 22.13 3.63
N ARG A 154 23.76 21.52 4.26
CA ARG A 154 25.19 21.78 3.97
C ARG A 154 25.44 21.61 2.48
N GLY A 155 26.34 22.42 1.93
CA GLY A 155 26.69 22.38 0.51
C GLY A 155 25.62 22.92 -0.45
N ARG A 156 24.41 23.31 0.00
CA ARG A 156 23.50 24.10 -0.84
C ARG A 156 24.09 25.49 -1.03
N ARG A 157 24.69 25.72 -2.19
CA ARG A 157 24.90 27.09 -2.70
C ARG A 157 23.52 27.72 -2.78
N VAL A 158 23.28 28.77 -1.98
CA VAL A 158 22.11 29.64 -2.11
C VAL A 158 22.07 30.04 -3.58
N LYS A 159 20.96 29.75 -4.28
CA LYS A 159 20.78 30.26 -5.64
C LYS A 159 20.87 31.79 -5.53
N ALA A 160 21.84 32.40 -6.20
CA ALA A 160 21.87 33.85 -6.35
C ALA A 160 20.51 34.28 -6.94
N ALA A 161 19.94 35.31 -6.33
CA ALA A 161 18.64 35.88 -6.68
C ALA A 161 18.59 36.36 -8.13
#